data_AF-A0AA48MAT5-F1
#
_entry.id   AF-A0AA48MAT5-F1
#
_cell.length_a   1.000
_cell.length_b   1.000
_cell.length_c   1.000
_cell.angle_alpha   90.00
_cell.angle_beta   90.00
_cell.angle_gamma   90.00
#
_symmetry.space_group_name_H-M   'P 1'
#
loop_
_entity.id
_entity.type
_entity.pdbx_description
1 polymer ?
#
loop_
_entity_poly.entity_id
_entity_poly.type
_entity_poly.pdbx_seq_one_letter_code
_entity_poly.pdbx_strand_id
1 'polypeptide(L)' 'MQNESAATAAHASAAFERLMDEARKGDNEALLQLLEWFEPEIHALARFIKMPREDSIQEIKAQFIAFIREGE' A
#
# COMPACT_ATOMS: atom_id res chain seq x y z
N MET A 1 -20.66 9.83 20.00
CA MET A 1 -20.23 9.26 18.71
C MET A 1 -19.06 10.00 18.04
N GLN A 2 -18.60 11.17 18.52
CA GLN A 2 -17.54 11.94 17.84
C GLN A 2 -16.08 11.57 18.23
N ASN A 3 -15.85 10.71 19.23
CA ASN A 3 -14.49 10.44 19.75
C ASN A 3 -13.84 9.16 19.19
N GLU A 4 -14.61 8.21 18.66
CA GLU A 4 -14.07 6.94 18.15
C GLU A 4 -13.40 7.12 16.77
N SER A 5 -14.00 7.91 15.89
CA SER A 5 -13.53 8.08 14.50
C SER A 5 -12.13 8.73 14.41
N ALA A 6 -11.82 9.70 15.28
CA ALA A 6 -10.51 10.32 15.32
C ALA A 6 -9.42 9.37 15.90
N ALA A 7 -9.78 8.57 16.89
CA ALA A 7 -8.87 7.58 17.49
C ALA A 7 -8.56 6.43 16.51
N THR A 8 -9.54 5.97 15.74
CA THR A 8 -9.34 4.96 14.69
C THR A 8 -8.42 5.46 13.59
N ALA A 9 -8.59 6.72 13.14
CA ALA A 9 -7.76 7.31 12.10
C ALA A 9 -6.30 7.49 12.56
N ALA A 10 -6.09 7.93 13.81
CA ALA A 10 -4.75 8.06 14.38
C ALA A 10 -4.03 6.70 14.51
N HIS A 11 -4.76 5.65 14.92
CA HIS A 11 -4.21 4.29 14.99
C HIS A 11 -3.87 3.74 13.61
N ALA A 12 -4.70 4.00 12.60
CA ALA A 12 -4.41 3.63 11.21
C ALA A 12 -3.17 4.33 10.67
N SER A 13 -2.99 5.63 10.95
CA SER A 13 -1.78 6.38 10.57
C SER A 13 -0.52 5.78 11.20
N ALA A 14 -0.56 5.50 12.50
CA ALA A 14 0.58 4.92 13.21
C ALA A 14 0.92 3.49 12.71
N ALA A 15 -0.09 2.68 12.42
CA ALA A 15 0.10 1.35 11.84
C ALA A 15 0.71 1.44 10.43
N PHE A 16 0.25 2.37 9.60
CA PHE A 16 0.80 2.60 8.26
C PHE A 16 2.27 3.05 8.32
N GLU A 17 2.60 4.04 9.14
CA GLU A 17 3.98 4.53 9.32
C GLU A 17 4.92 3.40 9.74
N ARG A 18 4.47 2.56 10.69
CA ARG A 18 5.25 1.40 11.13
C ARG A 18 5.49 0.40 10.00
N LEU A 19 4.45 0.02 9.26
CA LEU A 19 4.58 -0.92 8.15
C LEU A 19 5.51 -0.38 7.06
N MET A 20 5.41 0.92 6.74
CA MET A 20 6.32 1.58 5.80
C MET A 20 7.78 1.51 6.24
N ASP A 21 8.05 1.77 7.52
CA ASP A 21 9.41 1.70 8.08
C ASP A 21 9.98 0.29 8.10
N GLU A 22 9.17 -0.71 8.44
CA GLU A 22 9.57 -2.12 8.43
C GLU A 22 9.82 -2.60 6.99
N ALA A 23 8.93 -2.27 6.05
CA ALA A 23 9.07 -2.64 4.65
C ALA A 23 10.31 -2.01 3.99
N ARG A 24 10.62 -0.74 4.29
CA ARG A 24 11.85 -0.06 3.86
C ARG A 24 13.13 -0.71 4.36
N LYS A 25 13.08 -1.36 5.52
CA LYS A 25 14.21 -2.11 6.09
C LYS A 25 14.36 -3.52 5.48
N GLY A 26 13.50 -3.87 4.53
CA GLY A 26 13.51 -5.18 3.86
C GLY A 26 12.59 -6.22 4.48
N ASP A 27 11.70 -5.85 5.40
CA ASP A 27 10.68 -6.77 5.91
C ASP A 27 9.61 -7.04 4.84
N ASN A 28 9.65 -8.24 4.29
CA ASN A 28 8.72 -8.64 3.23
C ASN A 28 7.29 -8.87 3.75
N GLU A 29 7.11 -9.19 5.04
CA GLU A 29 5.78 -9.37 5.62
C GLU A 29 5.07 -8.03 5.76
N ALA A 30 5.82 -7.00 6.20
CA ALA A 30 5.31 -5.62 6.23
C ALA A 30 4.97 -5.12 4.82
N LEU A 31 5.80 -5.45 3.83
CA LEU A 31 5.53 -5.12 2.42
C LEU A 31 4.26 -5.80 1.88
N LEU A 32 4.04 -7.07 2.21
CA LEU A 32 2.82 -7.80 1.82
C LEU A 32 1.57 -7.18 2.46
N GLN A 33 1.64 -6.81 3.74
CA GLN A 33 0.54 -6.13 4.42
C GLN A 33 0.21 -4.76 3.79
N LEU A 34 1.22 -4.01 3.34
CA LEU A 34 0.99 -2.77 2.60
C LEU A 34 0.30 -3.03 1.26
N LEU A 35 0.73 -4.05 0.51
CA LEU A 35 0.10 -4.43 -0.75
C LEU A 35 -1.37 -4.83 -0.55
N GLU A 36 -1.67 -5.62 0.49
CA GLU A 36 -3.04 -6.00 0.83
C GLU A 36 -3.89 -4.79 1.23
N TRP A 37 -3.33 -3.88 2.03
CA TRP A 37 -4.00 -2.64 2.41
C TRP A 37 -4.45 -1.84 1.19
N PHE A 38 -3.56 -1.66 0.20
CA PHE A 38 -3.82 -0.89 -1.01
C PHE A 38 -4.50 -1.68 -2.15
N GLU A 39 -4.86 -2.94 -1.96
CA GLU A 39 -5.47 -3.77 -3.02
C GLU A 39 -6.71 -3.11 -3.67
N PRO A 40 -7.63 -2.45 -2.92
CA PRO A 40 -8.75 -1.74 -3.52
C PRO A 40 -8.32 -0.62 -4.46
N GLU A 41 -7.33 0.19 -4.07
CA GLU A 41 -6.78 1.29 -4.84
C GLU A 41 -6.02 0.78 -6.07
N ILE A 42 -5.22 -0.28 -5.93
CA ILE A 42 -4.52 -0.94 -7.03
C ILE A 42 -5.53 -1.39 -8.09
N HIS A 43 -6.61 -2.05 -7.67
CA HIS A 43 -7.68 -2.47 -8.58
C HIS A 43 -8.45 -1.30 -9.20
N ALA A 44 -8.60 -0.19 -8.50
CA ALA A 44 -9.23 1.02 -9.04
C ALA A 44 -8.34 1.67 -10.11
N LEU A 45 -7.05 1.83 -9.84
CA LEU A 45 -6.06 2.42 -10.74
C LEU A 45 -5.87 1.58 -12.01
N ALA A 46 -5.85 0.25 -11.89
CA ALA A 46 -5.70 -0.67 -13.02
C ALA A 46 -6.75 -0.46 -14.12
N ARG A 47 -7.93 0.10 -13.81
CA ARG A 47 -9.00 0.36 -14.80
C ARG A 47 -8.64 1.46 -15.80
N PHE A 48 -7.65 2.29 -15.49
CA PHE A 48 -7.28 3.46 -16.30
C PHE A 48 -6.03 3.22 -17.14
N ILE A 49 -5.33 2.11 -16.96
CA ILE A 49 -4.10 1.79 -17.69
C ILE A 49 -4.45 1.05 -18.97
N LYS A 50 -3.86 1.46 -20.10
CA LYS A 50 -4.10 0.84 -21.42
C LYS A 50 -3.29 -0.46 -21.60
N MET A 51 -3.58 -1.44 -20.76
CA MET A 51 -2.99 -2.79 -20.78
C MET A 51 -4.01 -3.81 -20.23
N PRO A 52 -3.78 -5.12 -20.42
CA PRO A 52 -4.59 -6.13 -19.75
C PRO A 52 -4.66 -5.88 -18.24
N ARG A 53 -5.83 -6.17 -17.65
CA ARG A 53 -6.10 -5.85 -16.23
C ARG A 53 -5.08 -6.49 -15.29
N GLU A 54 -4.76 -7.76 -15.50
CA GLU A 54 -3.81 -8.48 -14.67
C GLU A 54 -2.40 -7.89 -14.78
N ASP A 55 -1.94 -7.60 -16.00
CA ASP A 55 -0.65 -6.94 -16.22
C ASP A 55 -0.60 -5.58 -15.52
N SER A 56 -1.72 -4.83 -15.54
CA SER A 56 -1.81 -3.50 -14.94
C SER A 56 -1.68 -3.57 -13.42
N ILE A 57 -2.30 -4.58 -12.82
CA ILE A 57 -2.20 -4.84 -11.37
C ILE A 57 -0.75 -5.19 -11.01
N GLN A 58 -0.10 -6.08 -11.78
CA GLN A 58 1.28 -6.48 -11.50
C GLN A 58 2.25 -5.30 -11.66
N GLU A 59 2.06 -4.45 -12.67
CA GLU A 59 2.87 -3.26 -12.88
C GLU A 59 2.76 -2.27 -11.71
N ILE A 60 1.54 -1.99 -11.25
CA ILE A 60 1.33 -1.12 -10.08
C ILE A 60 2.00 -1.71 -8.83
N LYS A 61 1.85 -3.02 -8.58
CA LYS A 61 2.49 -3.70 -7.45
C LYS A 61 4.01 -3.63 -7.53
N ALA A 62 4.58 -3.88 -8.70
CA ALA A 62 6.01 -3.81 -8.93
C ALA A 62 6.57 -2.40 -8.66
N GLN A 63 5.92 -1.37 -9.20
CA GLN A 63 6.31 0.02 -8.97
C GLN A 63 6.16 0.42 -7.49
N PHE A 64 5.10 -0.03 -6.82
CA PHE A 64 4.92 0.25 -5.40
C PHE A 64 6.01 -0.39 -4.53
N ILE A 65 6.40 -1.63 -4.84
CA ILE A 65 7.51 -2.32 -4.17
C ILE A 65 8.84 -1.57 -4.41
N ALA A 66 9.10 -1.16 -5.66
CA ALA A 66 10.30 -0.39 -6.01
C ALA A 66 10.33 0.94 -5.24
N PHE A 67 9.23 1.68 -5.24
CA PHE A 67 9.08 2.92 -4.47
C PHE A 67 9.42 2.74 -2.98
N ILE A 68 8.89 1.68 -2.36
CA ILE A 68 9.16 1.41 -0.93
C ILE A 68 10.64 1.08 -0.70
N ARG A 69 11.27 0.29 -1.58
CA ARG A 69 12.64 -0.21 -1.37
C ARG A 69 13.73 0.78 -1.77
N GLU A 70 13.48 1.55 -2.81
CA GLU A 70 14.46 2.46 -3.41
C GLU A 70 14.29 3.89 -2.90
N GLY A 71 13.12 4.23 -2.37
CA GLY A 71 12.85 5.50 -1.69
C GLY A 71 12.75 6.72 -2.60
N GLU A 72 12.51 6.52 -3.91
CA GLU A 72 12.27 7.60 -4.88
C GLU A 72 10.91 8.30 -4.69
#